data_AF-A0A1Q9TVE8-F1
#
_entry.id   AF-A0A1Q9TVE8-F1
#
_cell.length_a   1.000
_cell.length_b   1.000
_cell.length_c   1.000
_cell.angle_alpha   90.00
_cell.angle_beta   90.00
_cell.angle_gamma   90.00
#
_symmetry.space_group_name_H-M   'P 1'
#
loop_
_entity.id
_entity.type
_entity.pdbx_description
1 polymer ?
#
loop_
_entity_poly.entity_id
_entity_poly.type
_entity_poly.pdbx_seq_one_letter_code
_entity_poly.pdbx_strand_id
1 'polypeptide(L)'
;MNATPAHDLPRPHALTPHHDPAELVGRWTRVRGDHGDQVGVLLHATRSVAARRWEWSLRTPTGVVTGSGDLRAAPLGGHEDRATRSARRRLRAARADLAEFADAGDPALDEATSDLELLELESAVHP
;
A
#
# COMPACT_ATOMS: atom_id res chain seq x y z
N MET A 1 50.06 -1.50 -17.14
CA MET A 1 48.67 -1.32 -17.59
C MET A 1 47.79 -1.39 -16.34
N ASN A 2 47.31 -0.25 -15.86
CA ASN A 2 46.55 -0.16 -14.61
C ASN A 2 45.07 -0.31 -14.93
N ALA A 3 44.41 -1.32 -14.35
CA ALA A 3 42.97 -1.48 -14.38
C ALA A 3 42.37 -0.73 -13.18
N THR A 4 41.63 0.34 -13.47
CA THR A 4 40.85 1.10 -12.48
C THR A 4 39.56 0.34 -12.18
N PRO A 5 39.18 0.10 -10.91
CA PRO A 5 37.95 -0.59 -10.58
C PRO A 5 36.74 0.31 -10.85
N ALA A 6 35.73 -0.24 -11.50
CA ALA A 6 34.46 0.41 -11.74
C ALA A 6 33.84 0.84 -10.40
N HIS A 7 33.50 2.13 -10.31
CA HIS A 7 32.82 2.71 -9.17
C HIS A 7 31.46 2.05 -8.97
N ASP A 8 31.31 1.37 -7.83
CA ASP A 8 30.03 1.07 -7.22
C ASP A 8 29.46 2.40 -6.71
N LEU A 9 28.73 3.11 -7.57
CA LEU A 9 28.02 4.31 -7.15
C LEU A 9 26.84 3.84 -6.28
N PRO A 10 26.76 4.24 -4.99
CA PRO A 10 25.58 3.97 -4.20
C PRO A 10 24.39 4.59 -4.93
N ARG A 11 23.44 3.73 -5.34
CA ARG A 11 22.17 4.19 -5.90
C ARG A 11 21.64 5.28 -4.97
N PRO A 12 21.29 6.47 -5.46
CA PRO A 12 20.65 7.46 -4.62
C PRO A 12 19.39 6.79 -4.07
N HIS A 13 19.38 6.51 -2.77
CA HIS A 13 18.15 6.27 -2.05
C HIS A 13 17.32 7.50 -2.32
N ALA A 14 16.37 7.39 -3.27
CA ALA A 14 15.37 8.41 -3.47
C ALA A 14 14.79 8.66 -2.09
N LEU A 15 15.10 9.83 -1.53
CA LEU A 15 14.46 10.33 -0.33
C LEU A 15 13.00 10.42 -0.71
N THR A 16 12.23 9.38 -0.41
CA THR A 16 10.81 9.35 -0.66
C THR A 16 10.26 10.58 0.07
N PRO A 17 9.65 11.54 -0.63
CA PRO A 17 9.08 12.70 0.04
C PRO A 17 8.19 12.18 1.17
N HIS A 18 8.43 12.69 2.38
CA HIS A 18 7.59 12.38 3.53
C HIS A 18 6.21 12.99 3.25
N HIS A 19 5.32 12.18 2.68
CA HIS A 19 3.92 12.54 2.54
C HIS A 19 3.29 12.62 3.92
N ASP A 20 2.45 13.62 4.14
CA ASP A 20 1.56 13.62 5.29
C ASP A 20 0.63 12.41 5.14
N PRO A 21 0.61 11.46 6.11
CA PRO A 21 -0.27 10.29 6.02
C PRO A 21 -1.74 10.63 5.82
N ALA A 22 -2.21 11.79 6.28
CA ALA A 22 -3.58 12.24 6.06
C ALA A 22 -3.89 12.48 4.57
N GLU A 23 -2.92 12.88 3.76
CA GLU A 23 -3.07 13.09 2.31
C GLU A 23 -3.15 11.79 1.52
N LEU A 24 -2.78 10.66 2.14
CA LEU A 24 -2.77 9.34 1.50
C LEU A 24 -4.06 8.56 1.76
N VAL A 25 -5.00 9.12 2.54
CA VAL A 25 -6.30 8.49 2.79
C VAL A 25 -7.07 8.31 1.48
N GLY A 26 -7.60 7.11 1.28
CA GLY A 26 -8.28 6.70 0.04
C GLY A 26 -7.34 6.19 -1.05
N ARG A 27 -6.03 6.11 -0.82
CA ARG A 27 -5.04 5.68 -1.82
C ARG A 27 -4.34 4.38 -1.43
N TRP A 28 -3.88 3.64 -2.43
CA TRP A 28 -2.97 2.52 -2.20
C TRP A 28 -1.65 3.02 -1.64
N THR A 29 -1.39 2.59 -0.41
CA THR A 29 -0.33 3.12 0.43
C THR A 29 0.46 1.97 1.01
N ARG A 30 1.78 2.16 1.08
CA ARG A 30 2.66 1.32 1.86
C ARG A 30 2.81 1.91 3.25
N VAL A 31 2.48 1.13 4.26
CA VAL A 31 2.72 1.43 5.66
C VAL A 31 3.87 0.56 6.16
N ARG A 32 4.96 1.20 6.59
CA ARG A 32 6.09 0.50 7.23
C ARG A 32 5.88 0.50 8.74
N GLY A 33 5.63 -0.68 9.30
CA GLY A 33 5.51 -0.89 10.73
C GLY A 33 6.55 -1.88 11.27
N ASP A 34 6.50 -2.13 12.57
CA ASP A 34 7.44 -3.04 13.26
C ASP A 34 7.32 -4.49 12.78
N HIS A 35 6.15 -4.86 12.25
CA HIS A 35 5.84 -6.21 11.77
C HIS A 35 6.12 -6.38 10.26
N GLY A 36 6.78 -5.40 9.63
CA GLY A 36 7.10 -5.38 8.21
C GLY A 36 6.25 -4.40 7.39
N ASP A 37 6.56 -4.34 6.08
CA ASP A 37 5.86 -3.47 5.14
C ASP A 37 4.48 -4.06 4.79
N GLN A 38 3.44 -3.30 5.10
CA GLN A 38 2.05 -3.60 4.74
C GLN A 38 1.61 -2.71 3.57
N VAL A 39 0.77 -3.25 2.68
CA VAL A 39 0.26 -2.53 1.51
C VAL A 39 -1.24 -2.71 1.44
N GLY A 40 -1.96 -1.59 1.31
CA GLY A 40 -3.42 -1.54 1.34
C GLY A 40 -3.94 -0.15 1.00
N VAL A 41 -5.27 0.00 0.97
CA VAL A 41 -5.92 1.31 0.89
C VAL A 41 -5.94 1.92 2.28
N LEU A 42 -5.32 3.10 2.46
CA LEU A 42 -5.34 3.78 3.75
C LEU A 42 -6.75 4.35 3.97
N LEU A 43 -7.49 3.83 4.95
CA LEU A 43 -8.87 4.25 5.20
C LEU A 43 -8.92 5.48 6.12
N HIS A 44 -7.98 5.56 7.05
CA HIS A 44 -7.91 6.61 8.06
C HIS A 44 -6.48 6.84 8.49
N ALA A 45 -6.13 8.10 8.70
CA ALA A 45 -4.89 8.50 9.36
C ALA A 45 -5.13 9.84 10.06
N THR A 46 -5.20 9.82 11.39
CA THR A 46 -5.34 11.03 12.20
C THR A 46 -4.23 11.11 13.22
N ARG A 47 -3.68 12.31 13.40
CA ARG A 47 -2.69 12.56 14.44
C ARG A 47 -3.38 12.96 15.74
N SER A 48 -3.26 12.11 16.77
CA SER A 48 -3.72 12.43 18.12
C SER A 48 -2.84 13.51 18.73
N VAL A 49 -3.41 14.68 19.02
CA VAL A 49 -2.70 15.83 19.60
C VAL A 49 -2.21 15.52 21.03
N ALA A 50 -3.02 14.81 21.81
CA ALA A 50 -2.71 14.47 23.19
C ALA A 50 -1.59 13.42 23.29
N ALA A 51 -1.63 12.38 22.46
CA ALA A 51 -0.65 11.30 22.48
C ALA A 51 0.57 11.55 21.58
N ARG A 52 0.52 12.56 20.70
CA ARG A 52 1.48 12.82 19.61
C ARG A 52 1.73 11.60 18.70
N ARG A 53 0.77 10.69 18.62
CA ARG A 53 0.81 9.45 17.82
C ARG A 53 -0.21 9.51 16.71
N TRP A 54 0.05 8.81 15.62
CA TRP A 54 -0.96 8.54 14.60
C TRP A 54 -1.87 7.42 15.06
N GLU A 55 -3.14 7.54 14.69
CA GLU A 55 -4.12 6.46 14.69
C GLU A 55 -4.51 6.22 13.23
N TRP A 56 -4.44 4.97 12.79
CA TRP A 56 -4.62 4.66 11.37
C TRP A 56 -5.29 3.30 11.15
N SER A 57 -5.93 3.19 10.00
CA SER A 57 -6.48 1.93 9.49
C SER A 57 -6.19 1.76 8.02
N LEU A 58 -5.81 0.54 7.64
CA LEU A 58 -5.37 0.14 6.32
C LEU A 58 -6.18 -1.06 5.88
N ARG A 59 -6.94 -0.95 4.79
CA ARG A 59 -7.60 -2.09 4.18
C ARG A 59 -6.62 -2.84 3.30
N THR A 60 -6.30 -4.06 3.70
CA THR A 60 -5.47 -4.97 2.91
C THR A 60 -6.36 -5.99 2.20
N PRO A 61 -5.86 -6.72 1.20
CA PRO A 61 -6.60 -7.83 0.58
C PRO A 61 -6.99 -8.95 1.56
N THR A 62 -6.39 -8.98 2.75
CA THR A 62 -6.68 -9.98 3.79
C THR A 62 -7.59 -9.44 4.90
N GLY A 63 -8.04 -8.18 4.80
CA GLY A 63 -8.85 -7.52 5.82
C GLY A 63 -8.24 -6.19 6.28
N VAL A 64 -8.91 -5.55 7.24
CA VAL A 64 -8.51 -4.26 7.79
C VAL A 64 -7.47 -4.45 8.90
N VAL A 65 -6.36 -3.74 8.81
CA VAL A 65 -5.35 -3.63 9.85
C VAL A 65 -5.44 -2.24 10.47
N THR A 66 -5.45 -2.17 11.79
CA THR A 66 -5.43 -0.91 12.54
C THR A 66 -4.12 -0.80 13.32
N GLY A 67 -3.63 0.43 13.49
CA GLY A 67 -2.45 0.67 14.30
C GLY A 67 -2.45 2.05 14.95
N SER A 68 -1.58 2.19 15.93
CA SER A 68 -1.27 3.48 16.54
C SER A 68 0.23 3.63 16.73
N GLY A 69 0.75 4.86 16.68
CA GLY A 69 2.17 5.15 16.87
C GLY A 69 2.75 6.04 15.77
N ASP A 70 4.04 5.85 15.48
CA ASP A 70 4.67 6.53 14.36
C ASP A 70 4.19 5.89 13.05
N LEU A 71 3.62 6.69 12.16
CA LEU A 71 3.11 6.23 10.87
C LEU A 71 4.06 6.62 9.75
N ARG A 72 4.76 5.63 9.20
CA ARG A 72 5.59 5.79 8.00
C ARG A 72 4.81 5.28 6.79
N ALA A 73 3.97 6.15 6.25
CA ALA A 73 3.19 5.91 5.06
C ALA A 73 3.89 6.50 3.82
N ALA A 74 3.82 5.80 2.70
CA ALA A 74 4.28 6.28 1.41
C ALA A 74 3.32 5.84 0.31
N PRO A 75 3.14 6.64 -0.77
CA PRO A 75 2.44 6.19 -1.96
C PRO A 75 3.03 4.87 -2.48
N LEU A 76 2.23 4.09 -3.19
CA LEU A 76 2.72 2.92 -3.88
C LEU A 76 3.73 3.35 -4.97
N GLY A 77 5.02 3.10 -4.75
CA GLY A 77 6.08 3.52 -5.67
C GLY A 77 6.12 2.71 -6.98
N GLY A 78 6.69 3.32 -8.03
CA GLY A 78 6.68 2.85 -9.42
C GLY A 78 7.62 1.72 -9.81
N HIS A 79 7.89 0.81 -8.89
CA HIS A 79 8.39 -0.48 -9.29
C HIS A 79 7.37 -1.47 -8.79
N GLU A 80 6.98 -2.44 -9.64
CA GLU A 80 6.13 -3.57 -9.26
C GLU A 80 6.78 -4.39 -8.14
N ASP A 81 6.74 -3.83 -6.94
CA ASP A 81 7.28 -4.41 -5.76
C ASP A 81 6.50 -5.69 -5.50
N ARG A 82 7.18 -6.68 -4.93
CA ARG A 82 6.61 -7.99 -4.64
C ARG A 82 5.28 -7.85 -3.89
N ALA A 83 5.16 -6.84 -3.04
CA ALA A 83 3.93 -6.51 -2.30
C ALA A 83 2.76 -6.12 -3.22
N THR A 84 2.98 -5.25 -4.22
CA THR A 84 1.96 -4.83 -5.20
C THR A 84 1.45 -6.00 -6.03
N ARG A 85 2.36 -6.81 -6.58
CA ARG A 85 1.98 -8.03 -7.33
C ARG A 85 1.22 -9.02 -6.45
N SER A 86 1.66 -9.19 -5.21
CA SER A 86 0.99 -10.06 -4.25
C SER A 86 -0.41 -9.53 -3.90
N ALA A 87 -0.58 -8.23 -3.74
CA ALA A 87 -1.88 -7.62 -3.45
C ALA A 87 -2.85 -7.80 -4.63
N ARG A 88 -2.39 -7.48 -5.85
CA ARG A 88 -3.14 -7.69 -7.08
C ARG A 88 -3.61 -9.14 -7.25
N ARG A 89 -2.71 -10.10 -7.03
CA ARG A 89 -3.05 -11.54 -7.09
C ARG A 89 -4.12 -11.90 -6.07
N ARG A 90 -4.00 -11.43 -4.82
CA ARG A 90 -4.97 -11.73 -3.75
C ARG A 90 -6.33 -11.13 -4.03
N LEU A 91 -6.40 -9.88 -4.48
CA LEU A 91 -7.67 -9.24 -4.84
C LEU A 91 -8.37 -9.97 -5.99
N ARG A 92 -7.61 -10.40 -7.01
CA ARG A 92 -8.18 -11.20 -8.11
C ARG A 92 -8.73 -12.54 -7.64
N ALA A 93 -8.02 -13.22 -6.73
CA ALA A 93 -8.52 -14.45 -6.13
C ALA A 93 -9.78 -14.20 -5.30
N ALA A 94 -9.75 -13.22 -4.39
CA ALA A 94 -10.90 -12.85 -3.56
C ALA A 94 -12.13 -12.45 -4.40
N ARG A 95 -11.94 -11.65 -5.45
CA ARG A 95 -13.01 -11.28 -6.39
C ARG A 95 -13.56 -12.51 -7.12
N ALA A 96 -12.71 -13.45 -7.54
CA ALA A 96 -13.17 -14.67 -8.20
C ALA A 96 -13.99 -15.55 -7.23
N ASP A 97 -13.49 -15.73 -6.01
CA ASP A 97 -14.20 -16.49 -4.97
C ASP A 97 -15.55 -15.85 -4.64
N LEU A 98 -15.59 -14.52 -4.46
CA LEU A 98 -16.84 -13.79 -4.19
C LEU A 98 -17.80 -13.86 -5.38
N ALA A 99 -17.31 -13.75 -6.62
CA ALA A 99 -18.16 -13.87 -7.81
C ALA A 99 -18.77 -15.27 -7.97
N GLU A 100 -18.12 -16.31 -7.44
CA GLU A 100 -18.60 -17.69 -7.51
C GLU A 100 -19.54 -18.04 -6.33
N PHE A 101 -19.26 -17.55 -5.12
CA PHE A 101 -19.89 -18.03 -3.90
C PHE A 101 -20.72 -17.00 -3.13
N ALA A 102 -20.58 -15.70 -3.41
CA ALA A 102 -21.31 -14.67 -2.69
C ALA A 102 -22.74 -14.49 -3.22
N ASP A 103 -23.59 -13.90 -2.39
CA ASP A 103 -24.94 -13.52 -2.79
C ASP A 103 -24.90 -12.43 -3.88
N ALA A 104 -25.93 -12.41 -4.72
CA ALA A 104 -26.08 -11.35 -5.71
C ALA A 104 -26.20 -9.99 -5.01
N GLY A 105 -25.26 -9.08 -5.29
CA GLY A 105 -25.18 -7.77 -4.65
C GLY A 105 -24.39 -7.74 -3.35
N ASP A 106 -23.55 -8.74 -3.07
CA ASP A 106 -22.63 -8.71 -1.94
C ASP A 106 -21.68 -7.49 -2.04
N PRO A 107 -21.69 -6.56 -1.07
CA PRO A 107 -20.85 -5.38 -1.08
C PRO A 107 -19.34 -5.70 -1.06
N ALA A 108 -18.94 -6.88 -0.58
CA ALA A 108 -17.55 -7.32 -0.59
C ALA A 108 -17.03 -7.52 -2.02
N LEU A 109 -17.88 -7.94 -2.95
CA LEU A 109 -17.49 -8.11 -4.36
C LEU A 109 -17.23 -6.75 -5.03
N ASP A 110 -18.11 -5.78 -4.77
CA ASP A 110 -17.96 -4.40 -5.26
C ASP A 110 -16.72 -3.73 -4.66
N GLU A 111 -16.47 -3.96 -3.36
CA GLU A 111 -15.29 -3.46 -2.66
C GLU A 111 -14.00 -4.06 -3.23
N ALA A 112 -13.94 -5.38 -3.42
CA ALA A 112 -12.78 -6.05 -4.00
C ALA A 112 -12.51 -5.61 -5.45
N THR A 113 -13.58 -5.33 -6.21
CA THR A 113 -13.48 -4.80 -7.58
C THR A 113 -12.93 -3.37 -7.57
N SER A 114 -13.48 -2.50 -6.73
CA SER A 114 -13.04 -1.11 -6.57
C SER A 114 -11.58 -1.02 -6.11
N ASP A 115 -11.18 -1.87 -5.15
CA ASP A 115 -9.81 -1.92 -4.65
C ASP A 115 -8.82 -2.38 -5.73
N LEU A 116 -9.21 -3.33 -6.56
CA LEU A 116 -8.40 -3.79 -7.68
C LEU A 116 -8.24 -2.71 -8.76
N GLU A 117 -9.31 -2.02 -9.12
CA GLU A 117 -9.28 -0.91 -10.07
C GLU A 117 -8.39 0.24 -9.58
N LEU A 118 -8.53 0.63 -8.31
CA LEU A 118 -7.69 1.65 -7.69
C LEU A 118 -6.22 1.23 -7.66
N LEU A 119 -5.93 -0.06 -7.38
CA LEU A 119 -4.56 -0.58 -7.39
C LEU A 119 -3.95 -0.50 -8.79
N GLU A 120 -4.72 -0.85 -9.81
CA GLU A 120 -4.29 -0.81 -11.20
C GLU A 120 -4.04 0.64 -11.65
N LEU A 121 -4.91 1.58 -11.28
CA LEU A 121 -4.74 3.01 -11.54
C LEU A 121 -3.45 3.57 -10.90
N GLU A 122 -3.26 3.37 -9.60
CA GLU A 122 -2.09 3.88 -8.88
C GLU A 122 -0.79 3.24 -9.39
N SER A 123 -0.83 1.96 -9.79
CA SER A 123 0.32 1.29 -10.40
C SER A 123 0.65 1.81 -11.81
N ALA A 124 -0.33 2.33 -12.55
CA ALA A 124 -0.13 2.88 -13.89
C ALA A 124 0.45 4.31 -13.87
N VAL A 125 0.18 5.08 -12.81
CA VAL A 125 0.74 6.45 -12.62
C VAL A 125 2.25 6.40 -12.37
N HIS A 126 2.75 5.28 -11.86
CA HIS A 126 4.16 5.07 -11.57
C HIS A 126 4.69 3.82 -12.31
N PRO A 127 4.91 3.88 -13.64
CA PRO A 127 5.38 2.75 -14.45
C PRO A 127 6.85 2.38 -14.23
#